data_AF-A0A7S2HA00-F1
#
_entry.id   AF-A0A7S2HA00-F1
#
_cell.length_a   1.000
_cell.length_b   1.000
_cell.length_c   1.000
_cell.angle_alpha   90.00
_cell.angle_beta   90.00
_cell.angle_gamma   90.00
#
_symmetry.space_group_name_H-M   'P 1'
#
loop_
_entity.id
_entity.type
_entity.pdbx_description
1 polymer ?
#
loop_
_entity_poly.entity_id
_entity_poly.type
_entity_poly.pdbx_seq_one_letter_code
_entity_poly.pdbx_strand_id
1 'polypeptide(L)'
;AAGCQRGLARYPGYNATDYADLVELNCARVSLAVQEWRNLSAWGGAAQKEDWEARGLAGTKGCMRAEAMLRAGRARAAAEQAVQAFGVGIMEGRMCCVRLAPPNCVVPELPPETSRLSRLPARTPAGLLICIFAAAVALACSGSAVYSCRKRRRAAMPGDPEHELAA
;
A
#
# COMPACT_ATOMS: atom_id res chain seq x y z
N ALA A 1 -2.96 2.22 -16.54
CA ALA A 1 -1.56 1.83 -16.84
C ALA A 1 -0.73 2.88 -17.60
N ALA A 2 -1.33 3.81 -18.38
CA ALA A 2 -0.57 4.79 -19.18
C ALA A 2 0.34 5.75 -18.39
N GLY A 3 0.16 5.89 -17.07
CA GLY A 3 0.98 6.77 -16.22
C GLY A 3 2.43 6.31 -16.07
N CYS A 4 2.68 5.01 -15.87
CA CYS A 4 4.06 4.50 -15.74
C CYS A 4 4.83 4.53 -17.05
N GLN A 5 4.12 4.50 -18.19
CA GLN A 5 4.70 4.50 -19.53
C GLN A 5 5.09 5.90 -20.02
N ARG A 6 4.51 6.98 -19.48
CA ARG A 6 4.80 8.37 -19.89
C ARG A 6 6.08 8.96 -19.29
N GLY A 7 6.82 8.16 -18.52
CA GLY A 7 8.28 8.16 -18.46
C GLY A 7 8.96 9.35 -17.77
N LEU A 8 10.21 9.10 -17.36
CA LEU A 8 11.16 10.06 -16.80
C LEU A 8 11.38 11.30 -17.68
N ALA A 9 10.93 11.27 -18.94
CA ALA A 9 10.92 12.40 -19.87
C ALA A 9 10.24 13.67 -19.33
N ARG A 10 9.33 13.55 -18.36
CA ARG A 10 8.69 14.72 -17.70
C ARG A 10 9.55 15.37 -16.61
N TYR A 11 10.72 14.80 -16.29
CA TYR A 11 11.61 15.27 -15.23
C TYR A 11 12.99 15.58 -15.80
N PRO A 12 13.13 16.67 -16.59
CA PRO A 12 14.43 17.10 -17.10
C PRO A 12 15.30 17.57 -15.93
N GLY A 13 16.48 16.97 -15.76
CA GLY A 13 17.43 17.32 -14.69
C GLY A 13 18.20 16.14 -14.10
N TYR A 14 17.78 14.91 -14.39
CA TYR A 14 18.43 13.71 -13.87
C TYR A 14 19.75 13.44 -14.58
N ASN A 15 20.82 13.30 -13.80
CA ASN A 15 22.13 12.85 -14.24
C ASN A 15 22.25 11.31 -14.14
N ALA A 16 23.42 10.77 -14.51
CA ALA A 16 23.64 9.32 -14.50
C ALA A 16 23.51 8.69 -13.10
N THR A 17 23.93 9.39 -12.05
CA THR A 17 23.78 8.97 -10.65
C THR A 17 22.31 8.95 -10.25
N ASP A 18 21.55 10.00 -10.57
CA ASP A 18 20.11 10.05 -10.25
C ASP A 18 19.34 8.89 -10.92
N TYR A 19 19.73 8.51 -12.13
CA TYR A 19 19.17 7.33 -12.80
C TYR A 19 19.57 6.02 -12.12
N ALA A 20 20.81 5.89 -11.65
CA ALA A 20 21.26 4.72 -10.89
C ALA A 20 20.48 4.59 -9.58
N ASP A 21 20.29 5.69 -8.85
CA ASP A 21 19.50 5.72 -7.61
C ASP A 21 18.04 5.34 -7.86
N LEU A 22 17.46 5.73 -9.00
CA LEU A 22 16.12 5.30 -9.37
C LEU A 22 16.03 3.79 -9.68
N VAL A 23 17.08 3.23 -10.29
CA VAL A 23 17.17 1.78 -10.51
C VAL A 23 17.19 1.07 -9.17
N GLU A 24 18.09 1.48 -8.27
CA GLU A 24 18.22 0.91 -6.92
C GLU A 24 16.89 0.99 -6.15
N LEU A 25 16.29 2.18 -6.09
CA LEU A 25 15.03 2.42 -5.38
C LEU A 25 13.89 1.51 -5.88
N ASN A 26 13.68 1.46 -7.20
CA ASN A 26 12.57 0.68 -7.75
C ASN A 26 12.84 -0.83 -7.63
N CYS A 27 14.09 -1.26 -7.78
CA CYS A 27 14.43 -2.69 -7.65
C CYS A 27 14.44 -3.18 -6.21
N ALA A 28 14.83 -2.35 -5.25
CA ALA A 28 14.63 -2.63 -3.83
C ALA A 28 13.14 -2.83 -3.50
N ARG A 29 12.24 -2.01 -4.08
CA ARG A 29 10.79 -2.17 -3.91
C ARG A 29 10.23 -3.44 -4.54
N VAL A 30 10.73 -3.83 -5.72
CA VAL A 30 10.38 -5.14 -6.32
C VAL A 30 10.78 -6.26 -5.38
N SER A 31 12.03 -6.27 -4.91
CA SER A 31 12.53 -7.30 -3.99
C SER A 31 11.72 -7.36 -2.69
N LEU A 32 11.42 -6.21 -2.10
CA LEU A 32 10.60 -6.12 -0.89
C LEU A 32 9.19 -6.67 -1.12
N ALA A 33 8.50 -6.25 -2.18
CA ALA A 33 7.15 -6.72 -2.48
C ALA A 33 7.10 -8.24 -2.72
N VAL A 34 8.11 -8.79 -3.41
CA VAL A 34 8.23 -10.23 -3.62
C VAL A 34 8.48 -10.97 -2.31
N GLN A 35 9.33 -10.43 -1.43
CA GLN A 35 9.62 -11.04 -0.13
C GLN A 35 8.40 -10.98 0.80
N GLU A 36 7.74 -9.83 0.89
CA GLU A 36 6.50 -9.65 1.65
C GLU A 36 5.42 -10.63 1.18
N TRP A 37 5.22 -10.75 -0.13
CA TRP A 37 4.28 -11.74 -0.67
C TRP A 37 4.66 -13.16 -0.27
N ARG A 38 5.92 -13.57 -0.42
CA ARG A 38 6.36 -14.92 -0.02
C ARG A 38 6.04 -15.21 1.44
N ASN A 39 6.24 -14.24 2.32
CA ASN A 39 5.91 -14.35 3.75
C ASN A 39 4.40 -14.48 4.00
N LEU A 40 3.57 -13.84 3.18
CA LEU A 40 2.11 -13.85 3.30
C LEU A 40 1.43 -14.96 2.47
N SER A 41 2.16 -15.61 1.57
CA SER A 41 1.61 -16.52 0.57
C SER A 41 0.84 -17.68 1.19
N ALA A 42 1.23 -18.15 2.39
CA ALA A 42 0.52 -19.19 3.13
C ALA A 42 -0.98 -18.89 3.34
N TRP A 43 -1.34 -17.60 3.39
CA TRP A 43 -2.70 -17.11 3.68
C TRP A 43 -3.50 -16.75 2.42
N GLY A 44 -2.88 -16.82 1.23
CA GLY A 44 -3.50 -16.51 -0.05
C GLY A 44 -4.19 -17.71 -0.71
N GLY A 45 -5.28 -17.44 -1.44
CA GLY A 45 -5.89 -18.44 -2.32
C GLY A 45 -4.99 -18.81 -3.50
N ALA A 46 -5.24 -19.95 -4.16
CA ALA A 46 -4.42 -20.44 -5.28
C ALA A 46 -4.28 -19.42 -6.42
N ALA A 47 -5.38 -18.78 -6.82
CA ALA A 47 -5.37 -17.74 -7.87
C ALA A 47 -4.54 -16.51 -7.48
N GLN A 48 -4.55 -16.12 -6.19
CA GLN A 48 -3.73 -15.01 -5.72
C GLN A 48 -2.24 -15.37 -5.71
N LYS A 49 -1.91 -16.62 -5.39
CA LYS A 49 -0.53 -17.12 -5.46
C LYS A 49 0.01 -17.08 -6.88
N GLU A 50 -0.76 -17.61 -7.83
CA GLU A 50 -0.36 -17.62 -9.24
C GLU A 50 -0.16 -16.20 -9.79
N ASP A 51 -1.10 -15.28 -9.51
CA ASP A 51 -0.99 -13.88 -9.93
C ASP A 51 0.27 -13.20 -9.36
N TRP A 52 0.50 -13.35 -8.06
CA TRP A 52 1.66 -12.73 -7.41
C TRP A 52 3.00 -13.37 -7.81
N GLU A 53 3.03 -14.67 -8.08
CA GLU A 53 4.20 -15.34 -8.64
C GLU A 53 4.53 -14.81 -10.03
N ALA A 54 3.53 -14.67 -10.90
CA ALA A 54 3.70 -14.10 -12.23
C ALA A 54 4.20 -12.65 -12.17
N ARG A 55 3.60 -11.83 -11.31
CA ARG A 55 4.00 -10.43 -11.08
C ARG A 55 5.41 -10.32 -10.49
N GLY A 56 5.72 -11.15 -9.50
CA GLY A 56 7.05 -11.21 -8.89
C GLY A 56 8.14 -11.60 -9.88
N LEU A 57 7.87 -12.58 -10.74
CA LEU A 57 8.77 -12.98 -11.82
C LEU A 57 8.96 -11.86 -12.85
N ALA A 58 7.87 -11.22 -13.27
CA ALA A 58 7.91 -10.10 -14.21
C ALA A 58 8.72 -8.91 -13.66
N GLY A 59 8.47 -8.52 -12.41
CA GLY A 59 9.21 -7.46 -11.72
C GLY A 59 10.70 -7.80 -11.59
N THR A 60 11.03 -8.99 -11.10
CA THR A 60 12.43 -9.42 -10.91
C THR A 60 13.19 -9.45 -12.25
N LYS A 61 12.57 -9.99 -13.31
CA LYS A 61 13.16 -10.00 -14.66
C LYS A 61 13.35 -8.59 -15.22
N GLY A 62 12.43 -7.67 -14.93
CA GLY A 62 12.57 -6.26 -15.25
C GLY A 62 13.79 -5.62 -14.58
N CYS A 63 14.02 -5.91 -13.31
CA CYS A 63 15.18 -5.40 -12.57
C CYS A 63 16.52 -5.95 -13.07
N MET A 64 16.61 -7.26 -13.34
CA MET A 64 17.82 -7.83 -13.93
C MET A 64 18.18 -7.16 -15.28
N ARG A 65 17.17 -6.82 -16.09
CA ARG A 65 17.37 -6.08 -17.34
C ARG A 65 17.82 -4.64 -17.09
N ALA A 66 17.23 -3.95 -16.12
CA ALA A 66 17.62 -2.60 -15.75
C ALA A 66 19.08 -2.54 -15.29
N GLU A 67 19.50 -3.45 -14.40
CA GLU A 67 20.89 -3.55 -13.93
C GLU A 67 21.87 -3.85 -15.07
N ALA A 68 21.49 -4.72 -16.02
CA ALA A 68 22.30 -4.99 -17.19
C ALA A 68 22.43 -3.76 -18.11
N MET A 69 21.37 -2.95 -18.24
CA MET A 69 21.43 -1.68 -18.96
C MET A 69 22.32 -0.66 -18.25
N LEU A 70 22.25 -0.59 -16.92
CA LEU A 70 23.07 0.30 -16.11
C LEU A 70 24.56 -0.03 -16.25
N ARG A 71 24.92 -1.32 -16.16
CA ARG A 71 26.29 -1.80 -16.43
C ARG A 71 26.78 -1.51 -17.84
N ALA A 72 25.87 -1.42 -18.81
CA ALA A 72 26.17 -1.05 -20.20
C ALA A 72 26.21 0.47 -20.43
N GLY A 73 26.19 1.31 -19.38
CA GLY A 73 26.22 2.77 -19.47
C GLY A 73 24.90 3.40 -19.93
N ARG A 74 23.82 2.63 -20.01
CA ARG A 74 22.49 3.10 -20.47
C ARG A 74 21.61 3.51 -19.29
N ALA A 75 22.11 4.43 -18.46
CA ALA A 75 21.51 4.79 -17.17
C ALA A 75 20.03 5.22 -17.27
N ARG A 76 19.68 6.10 -18.20
CA ARG A 76 18.28 6.53 -18.39
C ARG A 76 17.36 5.37 -18.76
N ALA A 77 17.76 4.54 -19.71
CA ALA A 77 16.96 3.38 -20.13
C ALA A 77 16.84 2.35 -18.99
N ALA A 78 17.90 2.19 -18.20
CA ALA A 78 17.88 1.36 -17.00
C ALA A 78 16.83 1.85 -15.99
N ALA A 79 16.82 3.16 -15.70
CA ALA A 79 15.85 3.75 -14.79
C ALA A 79 14.41 3.61 -15.31
N GLU A 80 14.17 3.86 -16.60
CA GLU A 80 12.86 3.64 -17.22
C GLU A 80 12.42 2.16 -17.10
N GLN A 81 13.33 1.22 -17.31
CA GLN A 81 13.08 -0.21 -17.17
C GLN A 81 12.79 -0.62 -15.72
N ALA A 82 13.48 -0.05 -14.73
CA ALA A 82 13.26 -0.32 -13.31
C ALA A 82 11.91 0.26 -12.82
N VAL A 83 11.57 1.48 -13.26
CA VAL A 83 10.25 2.08 -12.99
C VAL A 83 9.14 1.21 -13.57
N GLN A 84 9.30 0.64 -14.77
CA GLN A 84 8.33 -0.29 -15.33
C GLN A 84 8.28 -1.63 -14.59
N ALA A 85 9.43 -2.13 -14.10
CA ALA A 85 9.49 -3.37 -13.34
C ALA A 85 8.63 -3.28 -12.06
N PHE A 86 8.80 -2.20 -11.28
CA PHE A 86 7.94 -1.97 -10.13
C PHE A 86 6.52 -1.57 -10.56
N GLY A 87 6.41 -0.56 -11.43
CA GLY A 87 5.12 0.06 -11.70
C GLY A 87 4.16 -0.82 -12.47
N VAL A 88 4.63 -1.53 -13.50
CA VAL A 88 3.80 -2.45 -14.30
C VAL A 88 3.89 -3.88 -13.77
N GLY A 89 5.10 -4.36 -13.50
CA GLY A 89 5.31 -5.75 -13.06
C GLY A 89 4.72 -6.03 -11.68
N ILE A 90 4.97 -5.14 -10.71
CA ILE A 90 4.44 -5.31 -9.34
C ILE A 90 3.13 -4.57 -9.16
N MET A 91 3.00 -3.32 -9.57
CA MET A 91 1.82 -2.50 -9.26
C MET A 91 0.73 -2.51 -10.35
N GLU A 92 0.91 -3.26 -11.45
CA GLU A 92 -0.04 -3.35 -12.57
C GLU A 92 -0.45 -1.99 -13.17
N GLY A 93 0.47 -1.04 -13.10
CA GLY A 93 0.29 0.32 -13.56
C GLY A 93 -0.59 1.16 -12.64
N ARG A 94 -0.79 0.77 -11.36
CA ARG A 94 -1.51 1.55 -10.32
C ARG A 94 -0.61 2.52 -9.54
N MET A 95 0.70 2.33 -9.58
CA MET A 95 1.67 3.19 -8.91
C MET A 95 3.02 3.06 -9.62
N CYS A 96 3.77 4.15 -9.74
CA CYS A 96 5.13 4.12 -10.29
C CYS A 96 6.00 5.15 -9.56
N CYS A 97 7.27 4.84 -9.31
CA CYS A 97 8.16 5.72 -8.55
C CYS A 97 9.23 6.35 -9.45
N VAL A 98 8.91 7.54 -9.96
CA VAL A 98 9.71 8.27 -10.97
C VAL A 98 10.54 9.41 -10.38
N ARG A 99 10.46 9.64 -9.07
CA ARG A 99 11.19 10.70 -8.36
C ARG A 99 12.01 10.13 -7.20
N LEU A 100 13.16 10.75 -6.93
CA LEU A 100 13.99 10.45 -5.76
C LEU A 100 13.53 11.22 -4.51
N ALA A 101 12.75 12.29 -4.69
CA ALA A 101 12.23 13.15 -3.64
C ALA A 101 10.74 12.90 -3.34
N PRO A 102 10.31 13.07 -2.07
CA PRO A 102 8.92 12.85 -1.67
C PRO A 102 7.90 13.71 -2.43
N PRO A 103 6.67 13.19 -2.68
CA PRO A 103 6.25 11.80 -2.55
C PRO A 103 6.79 10.97 -3.73
N ASN A 104 7.68 10.03 -3.44
CA ASN A 104 8.50 9.31 -4.44
C ASN A 104 7.72 8.56 -5.53
N CYS A 105 6.43 8.31 -5.28
CA CYS A 105 5.59 7.51 -6.15
C CYS A 105 4.33 8.28 -6.58
N VAL A 106 4.03 8.17 -7.87
CA VAL A 106 2.86 8.75 -8.50
C VAL A 106 1.84 7.63 -8.68
N VAL A 107 0.62 7.86 -8.18
CA VAL A 107 -0.55 7.09 -8.57
C VAL A 107 -1.05 7.71 -9.87
N PRO A 108 -1.07 6.99 -11.00
CA PRO A 108 -1.68 7.53 -12.21
C PRO A 108 -3.11 7.91 -11.91
N GLU A 109 -3.51 9.12 -12.29
CA GLU A 109 -4.92 9.49 -12.39
C GLU A 109 -5.59 8.45 -13.29
N LEU A 110 -6.37 7.57 -12.67
CA LEU A 110 -7.29 6.72 -13.40
C LEU A 110 -8.27 7.69 -14.08
N PRO A 111 -8.50 7.59 -15.40
CA PRO A 111 -9.56 8.38 -16.02
C PRO A 111 -10.86 8.13 -15.21
N PRO A 112 -11.69 9.16 -14.96
CA PRO A 112 -12.84 9.07 -14.06
C PRO A 112 -13.93 8.06 -14.47
N GLU A 113 -13.71 7.24 -15.48
CA GLU A 113 -14.65 6.28 -16.06
C GLU A 113 -14.80 4.96 -15.26
N THR A 114 -13.95 4.67 -14.27
CA THR A 114 -14.09 3.44 -13.44
C THR A 114 -14.52 3.68 -11.99
N SER A 115 -14.85 4.92 -11.63
CA SER A 115 -15.56 5.22 -10.36
C SER A 115 -17.06 4.88 -10.48
N ARG A 116 -17.39 3.64 -10.88
CA ARG A 116 -18.78 3.14 -10.85
C ARG A 116 -19.27 2.77 -9.45
N LEU A 117 -18.45 2.96 -8.41
CA LEU A 117 -18.89 2.88 -7.00
C LEU A 117 -19.47 4.22 -6.48
N SER A 118 -19.32 5.32 -7.21
CA SER A 118 -19.89 6.63 -6.84
C SER A 118 -21.29 6.87 -7.42
N ARG A 119 -21.83 5.92 -8.19
CA ARG A 119 -23.24 5.91 -8.62
C ARG A 119 -24.00 4.76 -7.94
N LEU A 120 -23.93 4.67 -6.62
CA LEU A 120 -25.11 4.22 -5.90
C LEU A 120 -26.13 5.35 -6.03
N PRO A 121 -27.30 5.14 -6.68
CA PRO A 121 -28.34 6.14 -6.65
C PRO A 121 -28.75 6.28 -5.18
N ALA A 122 -28.39 7.40 -4.54
CA ALA A 122 -28.88 7.81 -3.22
C ALA A 122 -30.39 8.13 -3.21
N ARG A 123 -31.15 7.51 -4.12
CA ARG A 123 -32.55 7.76 -4.44
C ARG A 123 -33.36 6.47 -4.60
N THR A 124 -32.92 5.37 -4.00
CA THR A 124 -33.79 4.24 -3.73
C THR A 124 -34.09 4.18 -2.23
N PRO A 125 -35.34 3.94 -1.82
CA PRO A 125 -35.74 3.92 -0.40
C PRO A 125 -34.98 2.85 0.42
N ALA A 126 -34.32 1.89 -0.24
CA ALA A 126 -33.44 0.90 0.40
C ALA A 126 -32.12 1.51 0.93
N GLY A 127 -31.56 2.54 0.27
CA GLY A 127 -30.32 3.17 0.71
C GLY A 127 -30.48 4.00 1.99
N LEU A 128 -31.66 4.56 2.22
CA LEU A 128 -31.96 5.31 3.43
C LEU A 128 -32.03 4.41 4.68
N LEU A 129 -32.46 3.15 4.51
CA LEU A 129 -32.56 2.17 5.60
C LEU A 129 -31.20 1.72 6.12
N ILE A 130 -30.18 1.63 5.25
CA ILE A 130 -28.83 1.21 5.64
C ILE A 130 -28.13 2.30 6.50
N CYS A 131 -28.32 3.58 6.15
CA CYS A 131 -27.77 4.68 6.95
C CYS A 131 -28.42 4.80 8.34
N ILE A 132 -29.73 4.52 8.45
CA ILE A 132 -30.43 4.55 9.74
C ILE A 132 -29.97 3.38 10.63
N PHE A 133 -29.75 2.19 10.07
CA PHE A 133 -29.25 1.05 10.83
C PHE A 133 -27.83 1.26 11.37
N ALA A 134 -26.93 1.86 10.58
CA ALA A 134 -25.57 2.16 11.03
C ALA A 134 -25.55 3.19 12.17
N ALA A 135 -26.43 4.20 12.14
CA ALA A 135 -26.55 5.19 13.20
C ALA A 135 -27.16 4.61 14.50
N ALA A 136 -28.13 3.70 14.38
CA ALA A 136 -28.74 3.03 15.53
C ALA A 136 -27.77 2.08 16.26
N VAL A 137 -26.91 1.36 15.52
CA VAL A 137 -25.87 0.51 16.11
C VAL A 137 -24.80 1.34 16.84
N ALA A 138 -24.42 2.50 16.28
CA ALA A 138 -23.46 3.40 16.93
C ALA A 138 -24.01 4.02 18.24
N LEU A 139 -25.31 4.31 18.31
CA LEU A 139 -25.95 4.76 19.56
C LEU A 139 -26.14 3.62 20.58
N ALA A 140 -26.36 2.38 20.14
CA ALA A 140 -26.50 1.23 21.05
C ALA A 140 -25.16 0.82 21.71
N CYS A 141 -24.05 0.97 21.00
CA CYS A 141 -22.70 0.67 21.52
C CYS A 141 -22.19 1.72 22.52
N SER A 142 -22.67 2.97 22.45
CA SER A 142 -22.30 4.01 23.41
C SER A 142 -23.11 3.94 24.72
N GLY A 143 -24.34 3.40 24.71
CA GLY A 143 -25.13 3.19 25.93
C GLY A 143 -24.64 2.04 26.83
N SER A 144 -24.16 0.94 26.24
CA SER A 144 -23.78 -0.28 27.00
C SER A 144 -22.38 -0.20 27.62
N ALA A 145 -21.47 0.58 27.02
CA ALA A 145 -20.12 0.77 27.53
C ALA A 145 -20.08 1.67 28.79
N VAL A 146 -21.01 2.63 28.91
CA VAL A 146 -21.07 3.55 30.06
C VAL A 146 -21.64 2.87 31.31
N TYR A 147 -22.56 1.91 31.16
CA TYR A 147 -23.13 1.18 32.31
C TYR A 147 -22.14 0.20 32.94
N SER A 148 -21.29 -0.45 32.13
CA SER A 148 -20.32 -1.46 32.64
C SER A 148 -19.06 -0.83 33.26
N CYS A 149 -18.63 0.36 32.83
CA CYS A 149 -17.50 1.06 33.45
C CYS A 149 -17.85 1.75 34.78
N ARG A 150 -19.11 2.18 34.98
CA ARG A 150 -19.52 2.83 36.24
C ARG A 150 -19.70 1.85 37.41
N LYS A 151 -19.99 0.57 37.13
CA LYS A 151 -20.19 -0.46 38.17
C LYS A 151 -18.88 -1.04 38.72
N ARG A 152 -17.75 -0.93 38.01
CA ARG A 152 -16.43 -1.40 38.50
C ARG A 152 -15.66 -0.40 39.38
N ARG A 153 -16.00 0.90 39.36
CA ARG A 153 -15.35 1.92 40.20
C ARG A 153 -15.86 1.99 41.66
N ARG A 154 -16.82 1.16 42.05
CA ARG A 154 -17.34 1.12 43.44
C ARG A 154 -16.95 -0.14 44.24
N ALA A 155 -16.10 -1.02 43.69
CA ALA A 155 -15.81 -2.32 44.30
C ALA A 155 -14.32 -2.56 44.67
N ALA A 156 -13.47 -1.53 44.67
CA ALA A 156 -12.06 -1.70 45.05
C ALA A 156 -11.51 -0.48 45.82
N MET A 157 -11.81 -0.44 47.11
CA MET A 157 -11.06 0.19 48.22
C MET A 157 -11.37 -0.72 49.43
N PRO A 158 -10.39 -1.40 50.04
CA PRO A 158 -9.48 -0.82 51.04
C PRO A 158 -8.01 -1.19 50.74
N GLY A 159 -6.95 -0.48 51.17
CA GLY A 159 -6.72 0.14 52.47
C GLY A 159 -5.63 -0.69 53.18
N ASP A 160 -4.35 -0.33 52.96
CA ASP A 160 -3.31 -0.07 53.99
C ASP A 160 -1.89 -0.16 53.40
N PRO A 161 -1.00 0.82 53.67
CA PRO A 161 0.42 0.76 53.36
C PRO A 161 1.23 0.62 54.66
N GLU A 162 1.50 -0.59 55.15
CA GLU A 162 2.52 -0.82 56.17
C GLU A 162 3.18 -2.19 56.00
N HIS A 163 4.45 -2.25 56.39
CA HIS A 163 5.44 -3.34 56.39
C HIS A 163 6.26 -3.45 55.10
N GLU A 164 7.40 -2.76 54.99
CA GLU A 164 8.69 -3.11 55.63
C GLU A 164 9.02 -4.60 55.47
N LEU A 165 10.03 -4.92 54.65
CA LEU A 165 11.45 -5.04 55.03
C LEU A 165 11.74 -6.40 55.71
N ALA A 166 12.76 -7.05 55.16
CA ALA A 166 13.51 -8.18 55.71
C ALA A 166 12.97 -9.60 55.50
N ALA A 167 13.94 -10.44 55.11
CA ALA A 167 13.98 -11.91 55.02
C ALA A 167 13.52 -12.54 53.70
#